data_AF-A0A382TWD3-F1
#
_entry.id   AF-A0A382TWD3-F1
#
_cell.length_a   1.000
_cell.length_b   1.000
_cell.length_c   1.000
_cell.angle_alpha   90.00
_cell.angle_beta   90.00
_cell.angle_gamma   90.00
#
_symmetry.space_group_name_H-M   'P 1'
#
loop_
_entity.id
_entity.type
_entity.pdbx_description
1 polymer ?
#
loop_
_entity_poly.entity_id
_entity_poly.type
_entity_poly.pdbx_seq_one_letter_code
_entity_poly.pdbx_strand_id
1 'polypeptide(L)'
;MSGYLSGRTSLTTVQTGDIAADAVTAAKIADDVLDSEHYAAASIDNEHLADDAVNAAEIGALSAALDINGQELILDADGNTSITADTDNQIDFKIAGADDFRMTANSMNVLSGSTLTIDSGATITNSGTATNFGVDPESAYAGVLETNANFVDQVIFGPSVDGRAWNGLWNKASLFSSLMLATIEDEGSNTEINIWDLTQQSAGVISTTALAT
;
A
#
# COMPACT_ATOMS: atom_id res chain seq x y z
N MET A 1 18.63 24.93 87.46
CA MET A 1 17.97 23.63 87.71
C MET A 1 17.17 23.31 86.45
N SER A 2 17.79 22.96 85.33
CA SER A 2 18.10 21.57 84.95
C SER A 2 17.13 20.56 85.57
N GLY A 3 15.86 20.69 85.21
CA GLY A 3 14.92 19.59 85.28
C GLY A 3 15.07 18.81 83.98
N TYR A 4 16.13 18.02 83.85
CA TYR A 4 16.10 16.91 82.92
C TYR A 4 14.94 16.05 83.39
N LEU A 5 13.86 16.00 82.61
CA LEU A 5 12.81 15.02 82.79
C LEU A 5 13.45 13.65 82.53
N SER A 6 14.08 13.11 83.57
CA SER A 6 14.69 11.78 83.62
C SER A 6 13.59 10.73 83.76
N GLY A 7 12.55 10.88 82.96
CA GLY A 7 11.44 9.98 82.76
C GLY A 7 11.16 10.06 81.27
N ARG A 8 11.94 9.31 80.48
CA ARG A 8 11.57 8.97 79.11
C ARG A 8 10.22 8.26 79.23
N THR A 9 9.12 9.01 79.14
CA THR A 9 7.82 8.46 78.81
C THR A 9 8.05 7.78 77.49
N SER A 10 8.09 6.46 77.48
CA SER A 10 8.21 5.70 76.25
C SER A 10 6.98 6.08 75.43
N LEU A 11 7.16 6.98 74.46
CA LEU A 11 6.11 7.37 73.53
C LEU A 11 5.77 6.11 72.75
N THR A 12 4.56 5.59 72.93
CA THR A 12 4.08 4.41 72.21
C THR A 12 3.62 4.75 70.79
N THR A 13 3.50 6.05 70.48
CA THR A 13 3.12 6.60 69.18
C THR A 13 3.87 7.91 68.96
N VAL A 14 4.22 8.20 67.71
CA VAL A 14 4.76 9.50 67.30
C VAL A 14 3.64 10.27 66.60
N GLN A 15 3.34 11.48 67.06
CA GLN A 15 2.39 12.39 66.42
C GLN A 15 3.13 13.40 65.53
N THR A 16 2.44 14.02 64.58
CA THR A 16 3.03 15.03 63.67
C THR A 16 3.71 16.17 64.45
N GLY A 17 3.19 16.56 65.61
CA GLY A 17 3.77 17.63 66.44
C GLY A 17 5.04 17.24 67.22
N ASP A 18 5.34 15.95 67.34
CA ASP A 18 6.57 15.45 67.99
C ASP A 18 7.79 15.58 67.06
N ILE A 19 7.56 15.78 65.76
CA ILE A 19 8.58 15.97 64.73
C ILE A 19 8.54 17.44 64.30
N ALA A 20 9.59 18.19 64.61
CA ALA A 20 9.71 19.56 64.11
C ALA A 20 9.80 19.59 62.57
N ALA A 21 9.38 20.69 61.94
CA ALA A 21 9.54 20.87 60.49
C ALA A 21 11.01 20.69 60.08
N ASP A 22 11.23 20.04 58.92
CA ASP A 22 12.55 19.68 58.38
C ASP A 22 13.44 18.85 59.31
N ALA A 23 12.88 18.31 60.42
CA ALA A 23 13.64 17.46 61.32
C ALA A 23 14.02 16.13 60.67
N VAL A 24 13.24 15.63 59.71
CA VAL A 24 13.58 14.45 58.91
C VAL A 24 14.32 14.91 57.66
N THR A 25 15.64 14.87 57.72
CA THR A 25 16.52 15.19 56.57
C THR A 25 16.88 13.91 55.82
N ALA A 26 17.44 14.06 54.61
CA ALA A 26 17.93 12.93 53.83
C ALA A 26 18.89 12.02 54.62
N ALA A 27 19.72 12.57 55.52
CA ALA A 27 20.64 11.78 56.35
C ALA A 27 19.95 10.83 57.35
N LYS A 28 18.64 11.00 57.60
CA LYS A 28 17.83 10.15 58.49
C LYS A 28 17.02 9.11 57.73
N ILE A 29 17.03 9.16 56.39
CA ILE A 29 16.39 8.21 55.51
C ILE A 29 17.54 7.43 54.86
N ALA A 30 17.63 6.13 55.14
CA ALA A 30 18.65 5.31 54.51
C ALA A 30 18.38 5.17 53.01
N ASP A 31 19.42 4.93 52.23
CA ASP A 31 19.30 4.74 50.78
C ASP A 31 18.39 3.53 50.48
N ASP A 32 17.57 3.64 49.42
CA ASP A 32 16.70 2.59 48.88
C ASP A 32 15.66 2.00 49.86
N VAL A 33 15.32 2.69 50.96
CA VAL A 33 14.32 2.20 51.93
C VAL A 33 12.88 2.64 51.64
N LEU A 34 12.68 3.63 50.76
CA LEU A 34 11.34 4.09 50.38
C LEU A 34 10.84 3.27 49.19
N ASP A 35 9.95 2.32 49.47
CA ASP A 35 9.34 1.43 48.49
C ASP A 35 7.80 1.63 48.40
N SER A 36 7.11 0.70 47.75
CA SER A 36 5.66 0.78 47.53
C SER A 36 4.81 0.76 48.80
N GLU A 37 5.28 0.24 49.94
CA GLU A 37 4.52 0.29 51.21
C GLU A 37 4.55 1.71 51.83
N HIS A 38 5.51 2.53 51.43
CA HIS A 38 5.70 3.88 51.95
C HIS A 38 4.89 4.94 51.18
N TYR A 39 4.49 4.63 49.95
CA TYR A 39 3.65 5.50 49.12
C TYR A 39 2.18 5.07 49.23
N ALA A 40 1.30 6.02 49.53
CA ALA A 40 -0.12 5.76 49.42
C ALA A 40 -0.49 5.50 47.94
N ALA A 41 -1.48 4.65 47.69
CA ALA A 41 -1.93 4.38 46.32
C ALA A 41 -2.32 5.71 45.62
N ALA A 42 -1.84 5.89 44.39
CA ALA A 42 -2.02 7.09 43.57
C ALA A 42 -1.45 8.40 44.17
N SER A 43 -0.51 8.33 45.13
CA SER A 43 0.15 9.53 45.65
C SER A 43 1.13 10.19 44.69
N ILE A 44 1.46 9.54 43.57
CA ILE A 44 2.24 10.10 42.47
C ILE A 44 1.28 10.24 41.29
N ASP A 45 1.02 11.47 40.90
CA ASP A 45 0.13 11.83 39.79
C ASP A 45 0.80 12.87 38.88
N ASN A 46 0.04 13.43 37.95
CA ASN A 46 0.54 14.42 37.00
C ASN A 46 1.01 15.73 37.67
N GLU A 47 0.58 16.04 38.90
CA GLU A 47 1.07 17.21 39.63
C GLU A 47 2.45 16.94 40.25
N HIS A 48 2.70 15.68 40.65
CA HIS A 48 3.98 15.26 41.24
C HIS A 48 5.05 14.99 40.18
N LEU A 49 4.65 14.55 39.00
CA LEU A 49 5.52 14.39 37.86
C LEU A 49 5.59 15.72 37.13
N ALA A 50 6.71 16.43 37.29
CA ALA A 50 6.99 17.60 36.49
C ALA A 50 7.02 17.23 34.99
N ASP A 51 6.81 18.23 34.12
CA ASP A 51 7.03 18.07 32.68
C ASP A 51 8.43 17.48 32.43
N ASP A 52 8.49 16.46 31.58
CA ASP A 52 9.71 15.70 31.23
C ASP A 52 10.39 14.96 32.41
N ALA A 53 9.72 14.78 33.55
CA ALA A 53 10.29 14.04 34.69
C ALA A 53 10.54 12.55 34.37
N VAL A 54 9.84 12.00 33.38
CA VAL A 54 10.03 10.65 32.86
C VAL A 54 10.53 10.79 31.42
N ASN A 55 11.83 10.62 31.20
CA ASN A 55 12.45 10.74 29.88
C ASN A 55 12.61 9.36 29.22
N ALA A 56 13.15 9.29 28.00
CA ALA A 56 13.25 8.04 27.24
C ALA A 56 14.06 6.93 27.95
N ALA A 57 14.94 7.28 28.89
CA ALA A 57 15.66 6.32 29.72
C ALA A 57 14.76 5.68 30.79
N GLU A 58 13.86 6.45 31.41
CA GLU A 58 12.88 5.94 32.38
C GLU A 58 11.62 5.36 31.71
N ILE A 59 11.26 5.85 30.52
CA ILE A 59 10.22 5.26 29.65
C ILE A 59 10.76 3.97 29.01
N GLY A 60 12.08 3.79 28.96
CA GLY A 60 12.74 2.65 28.34
C GLY A 60 12.65 2.69 26.80
N ALA A 61 13.79 2.86 26.13
CA ALA A 61 13.98 2.57 24.71
C ALA A 61 13.07 3.27 23.66
N LEU A 62 12.30 4.30 24.01
CA LEU A 62 11.41 4.96 23.04
C LEU A 62 12.17 5.76 21.94
N SER A 63 13.49 5.95 22.04
CA SER A 63 14.20 6.95 21.23
C SER A 63 15.45 6.50 20.45
N ALA A 64 15.82 5.22 20.38
CA ALA A 64 16.99 4.80 19.56
C ALA A 64 16.60 4.25 18.18
N ALA A 65 15.41 3.67 18.09
CA ALA A 65 14.66 3.42 16.88
C ALA A 65 13.24 3.85 17.25
N LEU A 66 12.58 4.74 16.51
CA LEU A 66 11.12 4.74 16.56
C LEU A 66 10.67 3.45 15.85
N ASP A 67 11.02 2.32 16.44
CA ASP A 67 10.60 1.00 16.07
C ASP A 67 9.28 0.80 16.78
N ILE A 68 8.22 0.96 16.00
CA ILE A 68 6.86 0.70 16.46
C ILE A 68 6.63 -0.81 16.66
N ASN A 69 7.62 -1.69 16.44
CA ASN A 69 7.57 -3.14 16.67
C ASN A 69 6.36 -3.80 16.00
N GLY A 70 6.03 -3.37 14.77
CA GLY A 70 4.86 -3.83 14.03
C GLY A 70 3.53 -3.23 14.49
N GLN A 71 3.54 -2.31 15.45
CA GLN A 71 2.35 -1.52 15.83
C GLN A 71 2.02 -0.49 14.74
N GLU A 72 0.77 0.01 14.75
CA GLU A 72 0.28 0.98 13.76
C GLU A 72 0.63 2.43 14.17
N LEU A 73 1.22 3.19 13.24
CA LEU A 73 1.44 4.62 13.40
C LEU A 73 0.22 5.39 12.86
N ILE A 74 -0.57 5.95 13.77
CA ILE A 74 -1.71 6.81 13.45
C ILE A 74 -1.24 8.24 13.14
N LEU A 75 -1.69 8.80 12.03
CA LEU A 75 -1.19 10.07 11.48
C LEU A 75 -2.20 11.23 11.53
N ASP A 76 -3.48 10.94 11.78
CA ASP A 76 -4.55 11.94 11.80
C ASP A 76 -5.34 11.95 13.12
N ALA A 77 -6.21 12.96 13.24
CA ALA A 77 -6.95 13.24 14.46
C ALA A 77 -8.12 12.29 14.71
N ASP A 78 -8.71 11.76 13.64
CA ASP A 78 -9.83 10.81 13.66
C ASP A 78 -9.40 9.35 13.59
N GLY A 79 -8.10 9.09 13.41
CA GLY A 79 -7.48 7.78 13.60
C GLY A 79 -7.69 6.79 12.46
N ASN A 80 -7.95 7.28 11.25
CA ASN A 80 -8.22 6.43 10.08
C ASN A 80 -7.15 6.52 8.99
N THR A 81 -6.13 7.36 9.19
CA THR A 81 -4.95 7.44 8.33
C THR A 81 -3.74 6.93 9.10
N SER A 82 -3.07 5.91 8.54
CA SER A 82 -1.99 5.23 9.26
C SER A 82 -0.97 4.55 8.34
N ILE A 83 0.17 4.23 8.93
CA ILE A 83 1.20 3.36 8.34
C ILE A 83 1.40 2.18 9.28
N THR A 84 1.35 0.96 8.74
CA THR A 84 1.53 -0.27 9.51
C THR A 84 2.50 -1.24 8.84
N ALA A 85 3.17 -2.04 9.66
CA ALA A 85 3.98 -3.18 9.28
C ALA A 85 3.65 -4.36 10.21
N ASP A 86 2.36 -4.58 10.45
CA ASP A 86 1.83 -5.63 11.35
C ASP A 86 2.03 -7.06 10.82
N THR A 87 2.30 -7.17 9.52
CA THR A 87 2.56 -8.42 8.81
C THR A 87 4.03 -8.46 8.36
N ASP A 88 4.64 -9.66 8.42
CA ASP A 88 6.05 -9.83 8.07
C ASP A 88 6.33 -9.47 6.59
N ASN A 89 7.39 -8.68 6.36
CA ASN A 89 7.87 -8.21 5.07
C ASN A 89 6.90 -7.33 4.26
N GLN A 90 6.08 -6.53 4.94
CA GLN A 90 5.08 -5.68 4.32
C GLN A 90 4.98 -4.31 5.00
N ILE A 91 4.66 -3.29 4.20
CA ILE A 91 4.30 -1.94 4.68
C ILE A 91 3.00 -1.54 3.99
N ASP A 92 1.98 -1.20 4.78
CA ASP A 92 0.68 -0.73 4.29
C ASP A 92 0.48 0.76 4.62
N PHE A 93 -0.11 1.48 3.68
CA PHE A 93 -0.55 2.87 3.83
C PHE A 93 -2.06 2.89 3.77
N LYS A 94 -2.69 3.24 4.88
CA LYS A 94 -4.13 3.30 5.03
C LYS A 94 -4.58 4.75 5.04
N ILE A 95 -5.53 5.11 4.19
CA ILE A 95 -6.15 6.43 4.18
C ILE A 95 -7.66 6.25 4.33
N ALA A 96 -8.30 7.05 5.19
CA ALA A 96 -9.75 6.98 5.40
C ALA A 96 -10.26 5.55 5.73
N GLY A 97 -9.43 4.74 6.40
CA GLY A 97 -9.76 3.37 6.82
C GLY A 97 -9.59 2.27 5.76
N ALA A 98 -9.10 2.58 4.56
CA ALA A 98 -8.81 1.59 3.51
C ALA A 98 -7.31 1.51 3.23
N ASP A 99 -6.78 0.30 3.02
CA ASP A 99 -5.39 0.13 2.59
C ASP A 99 -5.29 0.50 1.11
N ASP A 100 -4.60 1.59 0.79
CA ASP A 100 -4.52 2.12 -0.57
C ASP A 100 -3.26 1.67 -1.30
N PHE A 101 -2.15 1.68 -0.58
CA PHE A 101 -0.84 1.31 -1.11
C PHE A 101 -0.16 0.30 -0.20
N ARG A 102 0.54 -0.63 -0.82
CA ARG A 102 1.25 -1.70 -0.12
C ARG A 102 2.60 -1.97 -0.75
N MET A 103 3.64 -1.99 0.06
CA MET A 103 4.97 -2.42 -0.35
C MET A 103 5.24 -3.80 0.23
N THR A 104 5.71 -4.70 -0.62
CA THR A 104 6.23 -6.02 -0.23
C THR A 104 7.62 -6.19 -0.83
N ALA A 105 8.28 -7.30 -0.53
CA ALA A 105 9.56 -7.60 -1.16
C ALA A 105 9.47 -7.49 -2.71
N ASN A 106 10.21 -6.55 -3.28
CA ASN A 106 10.30 -6.30 -4.72
C ASN A 106 9.01 -5.80 -5.40
N SER A 107 7.96 -5.44 -4.65
CA SER A 107 6.70 -4.99 -5.24
C SER A 107 6.14 -3.77 -4.52
N MET A 108 5.64 -2.81 -5.30
CA MET A 108 4.79 -1.72 -4.84
C MET A 108 3.42 -1.91 -5.51
N ASN A 109 2.37 -2.04 -4.70
CA ASN A 109 1.02 -2.37 -5.13
C ASN A 109 0.06 -1.22 -4.80
N VAL A 110 -0.86 -0.96 -5.72
CA VAL A 110 -2.06 -0.14 -5.52
C VAL A 110 -3.19 -1.14 -5.28
N LEU A 111 -3.91 -1.01 -4.18
CA LEU A 111 -4.89 -2.01 -3.76
C LEU A 111 -6.27 -1.76 -4.35
N SER A 112 -7.22 -2.66 -4.05
CA SER A 112 -8.56 -2.63 -4.62
C SER A 112 -9.33 -1.39 -4.16
N GLY A 113 -9.93 -0.67 -5.11
CA GLY A 113 -10.65 0.58 -4.82
C GLY A 113 -9.77 1.83 -4.91
N SER A 114 -8.44 1.67 -4.96
CA SER A 114 -7.49 2.76 -5.06
C SER A 114 -7.11 3.02 -6.51
N THR A 115 -6.78 4.28 -6.81
CA THR A 115 -6.34 4.70 -8.14
C THR A 115 -4.94 5.29 -8.04
N LEU A 116 -4.02 4.84 -8.89
CA LEU A 116 -2.77 5.56 -9.12
C LEU A 116 -3.01 6.65 -10.16
N THR A 117 -3.00 7.90 -9.73
CA THR A 117 -3.06 9.06 -10.62
C THR A 117 -1.64 9.59 -10.87
N ILE A 118 -1.31 9.81 -12.15
CA ILE A 118 -0.04 10.39 -12.59
C ILE A 118 -0.36 11.74 -13.24
N ASP A 119 0.05 12.83 -12.60
CA ASP A 119 -0.30 14.19 -13.01
C ASP A 119 0.30 14.60 -14.36
N SER A 120 -0.22 15.68 -14.96
CA SER A 120 0.19 16.10 -16.30
C SER A 120 1.69 16.41 -16.37
N GLY A 121 2.37 15.81 -17.35
CA GLY A 121 3.81 15.99 -17.55
C GLY A 121 4.68 14.98 -16.78
N ALA A 122 4.10 14.08 -15.98
CA ALA A 122 4.82 12.96 -15.40
C ALA A 122 4.91 11.78 -16.38
N THR A 123 6.07 11.12 -16.41
CA THR A 123 6.37 9.99 -17.28
C THR A 123 6.37 8.68 -16.48
N ILE A 124 5.67 7.67 -16.97
CA ILE A 124 5.83 6.28 -16.49
C ILE A 124 6.84 5.57 -17.40
N THR A 125 8.09 5.49 -16.97
CA THR A 125 9.11 4.73 -17.70
C THR A 125 9.11 3.27 -17.23
N ASN A 126 8.69 2.34 -18.08
CA ASN A 126 8.82 0.91 -17.83
C ASN A 126 10.04 0.34 -18.58
N SER A 127 11.14 0.08 -17.86
CA SER A 127 12.33 -0.58 -18.42
C SER A 127 12.23 -2.12 -18.41
N GLY A 128 11.10 -2.69 -17.98
CA GLY A 128 10.83 -4.13 -17.89
C GLY A 128 9.68 -4.58 -18.79
N THR A 129 8.99 -5.66 -18.41
CA THR A 129 7.82 -6.18 -19.15
C THR A 129 6.53 -5.59 -18.58
N ALA A 130 5.73 -4.96 -19.44
CA ALA A 130 4.39 -4.48 -19.12
C ALA A 130 3.37 -5.58 -19.45
N THR A 131 2.67 -6.10 -18.45
CA THR A 131 1.52 -6.99 -18.65
C THR A 131 0.25 -6.25 -18.26
N ASN A 132 -0.81 -6.37 -19.07
CA ASN A 132 -2.14 -5.82 -18.75
C ASN A 132 -2.23 -4.30 -18.60
N PHE A 133 -1.17 -3.53 -18.93
CA PHE A 133 -1.34 -2.11 -19.24
C PHE A 133 -2.12 -2.05 -20.54
N GLY A 134 -3.37 -1.59 -20.45
CA GLY A 134 -4.34 -1.41 -21.54
C GLY A 134 -3.73 -1.71 -22.90
N VAL A 135 -3.68 -2.99 -23.22
CA VAL A 135 -3.65 -3.41 -24.61
C VAL A 135 -4.95 -2.85 -25.12
N ASP A 136 -4.87 -1.82 -25.97
CA ASP A 136 -6.03 -1.43 -26.76
C ASP A 136 -6.68 -2.73 -27.25
N PRO A 137 -8.00 -2.92 -27.17
CA PRO A 137 -8.64 -4.16 -27.62
C PRO A 137 -8.35 -4.48 -29.09
N GLU A 138 -7.71 -3.56 -29.81
CA GLU A 138 -7.06 -3.67 -31.10
C GLU A 138 -5.54 -3.94 -30.97
N SER A 139 -5.11 -4.77 -30.01
CA SER A 139 -3.72 -5.20 -29.97
C SER A 139 -3.48 -6.11 -31.16
N ALA A 140 -2.71 -5.58 -32.10
CA ALA A 140 -2.21 -6.26 -33.27
C ALA A 140 -1.87 -7.71 -32.98
N TYR A 141 -2.68 -8.62 -33.51
CA TYR A 141 -2.19 -9.99 -33.67
C TYR A 141 -0.99 -9.90 -34.61
N ALA A 142 0.14 -10.49 -34.22
CA ALA A 142 1.34 -10.54 -35.07
C ALA A 142 0.94 -11.12 -36.44
N GLY A 143 1.20 -10.37 -37.52
CA GLY A 143 0.76 -10.68 -38.87
C GLY A 143 -0.60 -10.11 -39.32
N VAL A 144 -1.35 -9.38 -38.49
CA VAL A 144 -2.69 -8.83 -38.86
C VAL A 144 -2.74 -7.29 -38.77
N LEU A 145 -2.08 -6.67 -37.78
CA LEU A 145 -1.95 -5.21 -37.67
C LEU A 145 -0.52 -4.83 -37.29
N GLU A 146 0.45 -5.26 -38.09
CA GLU A 146 1.83 -4.89 -37.81
C GLU A 146 1.99 -3.37 -37.93
N THR A 147 2.72 -2.76 -37.00
CA THR A 147 3.26 -1.40 -37.16
C THR A 147 4.36 -1.43 -38.24
N ASN A 148 3.97 -1.77 -39.47
CA ASN A 148 4.81 -1.70 -40.64
C ASN A 148 4.89 -0.23 -41.08
N ALA A 149 6.08 0.27 -41.39
CA ALA A 149 6.26 1.64 -41.89
C ALA A 149 5.49 1.91 -43.21
N ASN A 150 5.13 0.83 -43.91
CA ASN A 150 4.41 0.88 -45.18
C ASN A 150 2.88 0.79 -44.98
N PHE A 151 2.38 0.57 -43.76
CA PHE A 151 0.95 0.46 -43.50
C PHE A 151 0.25 1.82 -43.67
N VAL A 152 -0.73 1.89 -44.56
CA VAL A 152 -1.43 3.13 -44.90
C VAL A 152 -2.81 3.19 -44.26
N ASP A 153 -3.60 2.12 -44.40
CA ASP A 153 -4.97 2.04 -43.89
C ASP A 153 -5.43 0.57 -43.82
N GLN A 154 -6.55 0.33 -43.13
CA GLN A 154 -7.21 -0.96 -43.08
C GLN A 154 -8.72 -0.85 -43.24
N VAL A 155 -9.32 -1.87 -43.85
CA VAL A 155 -10.77 -2.04 -43.88
C VAL A 155 -11.12 -3.44 -43.41
N ILE A 156 -11.93 -3.53 -42.36
CA ILE A 156 -12.54 -4.78 -41.92
C ILE A 156 -13.91 -4.91 -42.57
N PHE A 157 -14.17 -6.04 -43.22
CA PHE A 157 -15.43 -6.31 -43.88
C PHE A 157 -15.89 -7.75 -43.69
N GLY A 158 -17.21 -7.93 -43.73
CA GLY A 158 -17.87 -9.20 -43.49
C GLY A 158 -18.93 -9.10 -42.39
N PRO A 159 -19.65 -10.21 -42.13
CA PRO A 159 -19.35 -11.54 -42.66
C PRO A 159 -19.66 -11.71 -44.15
N SER A 160 -18.71 -12.24 -44.93
CA SER A 160 -18.99 -12.71 -46.29
C SER A 160 -19.51 -14.15 -46.24
N VAL A 161 -20.60 -14.39 -46.96
CA VAL A 161 -21.19 -15.72 -47.19
C VAL A 161 -20.99 -16.01 -48.66
N ASP A 162 -20.30 -17.09 -49.00
CA ASP A 162 -19.94 -17.49 -50.37
C ASP A 162 -21.14 -17.37 -51.34
N GLY A 163 -21.15 -16.27 -52.11
CA GLY A 163 -22.16 -15.96 -53.12
C GLY A 163 -23.60 -15.71 -52.64
N ARG A 164 -23.86 -15.43 -51.34
CA ARG A 164 -25.24 -15.21 -50.83
C ARG A 164 -25.33 -13.95 -49.95
N ALA A 165 -26.51 -13.34 -49.87
CA ALA A 165 -26.76 -12.24 -48.94
C ALA A 165 -26.65 -12.71 -47.48
N TRP A 166 -26.03 -11.90 -46.63
CA TRP A 166 -25.91 -12.19 -45.21
C TRP A 166 -27.28 -12.13 -44.51
N ASN A 167 -27.70 -13.25 -43.92
CA ASN A 167 -29.00 -13.38 -43.26
C ASN A 167 -28.94 -13.11 -41.74
N GLY A 168 -27.97 -12.33 -41.25
CA GLY A 168 -27.95 -11.85 -39.86
C GLY A 168 -27.66 -12.91 -38.78
N LEU A 169 -27.13 -14.08 -39.15
CA LEU A 169 -26.82 -15.16 -38.20
C LEU A 169 -25.30 -15.39 -38.16
N TRP A 170 -24.73 -15.33 -36.96
CA TRP A 170 -23.29 -15.41 -36.70
C TRP A 170 -22.76 -16.84 -36.61
N ASN A 171 -23.62 -17.83 -36.35
CA ASN A 171 -23.24 -19.23 -36.18
C ASN A 171 -24.36 -20.15 -36.67
N LYS A 172 -24.26 -20.64 -37.90
CA LYS A 172 -25.11 -21.72 -38.41
C LYS A 172 -24.20 -22.83 -38.91
N ALA A 173 -24.38 -24.06 -38.42
CA ALA A 173 -23.51 -25.21 -38.71
C ALA A 173 -23.33 -25.53 -40.22
N SER A 174 -24.14 -24.96 -41.10
CA SER A 174 -24.09 -25.13 -42.55
C SER A 174 -23.62 -23.89 -43.32
N LEU A 175 -23.27 -22.79 -42.65
CA LEU A 175 -22.82 -21.53 -43.25
C LEU A 175 -21.69 -20.98 -42.39
N PHE A 176 -20.47 -21.11 -42.91
CA PHE A 176 -19.31 -20.42 -42.34
C PHE A 176 -19.38 -18.96 -42.80
N SER A 177 -19.40 -18.04 -41.84
CA SER A 177 -19.35 -16.61 -42.08
C SER A 177 -17.94 -16.13 -41.77
N SER A 178 -17.23 -15.62 -42.78
CA SER A 178 -15.85 -15.15 -42.59
C SER A 178 -15.78 -13.65 -42.38
N LEU A 179 -15.06 -13.22 -41.35
CA LEU A 179 -14.63 -11.84 -41.17
C LEU A 179 -13.30 -11.67 -41.89
N MET A 180 -13.21 -10.68 -42.77
CA MET A 180 -12.02 -10.41 -43.57
C MET A 180 -11.44 -9.05 -43.18
N LEU A 181 -10.13 -8.93 -43.29
CA LEU A 181 -9.40 -7.67 -43.19
C LEU A 181 -8.66 -7.44 -44.50
N ALA A 182 -8.76 -6.25 -45.07
CA ALA A 182 -7.83 -5.78 -46.07
C ALA A 182 -6.88 -4.76 -45.42
N THR A 183 -5.57 -4.99 -45.54
CA THR A 183 -4.54 -4.00 -45.22
C THR A 183 -4.05 -3.38 -46.52
N ILE A 184 -3.87 -2.06 -46.51
CA ILE A 184 -3.26 -1.32 -47.62
C ILE A 184 -1.83 -0.99 -47.22
N GLU A 185 -0.87 -1.44 -48.01
CA GLU A 185 0.55 -1.25 -47.77
C GLU A 185 1.18 -0.54 -48.96
N ASP A 186 1.96 0.50 -48.72
CA ASP A 186 2.66 1.27 -49.76
C ASP A 186 4.17 1.29 -49.47
N GLU A 187 4.95 0.58 -50.28
CA GLU A 187 6.42 0.56 -50.19
C GLU A 187 7.07 1.75 -50.93
N GLY A 188 6.27 2.74 -51.33
CA GLY A 188 6.68 3.97 -51.99
C GLY A 188 6.68 3.91 -53.52
N SER A 189 6.85 2.74 -54.14
CA SER A 189 6.69 2.57 -55.60
C SER A 189 5.42 1.81 -55.99
N ASN A 190 4.87 0.98 -55.09
CA ASN A 190 3.72 0.12 -55.32
C ASN A 190 2.83 0.15 -54.06
N THR A 191 1.52 0.27 -54.28
CA THR A 191 0.52 -0.01 -53.24
C THR A 191 -0.02 -1.42 -53.42
N GLU A 192 0.09 -2.23 -52.38
CA GLU A 192 -0.42 -3.59 -52.30
C GLU A 192 -1.64 -3.62 -51.37
N ILE A 193 -2.61 -4.47 -51.69
CA ILE A 193 -3.76 -4.74 -50.82
C ILE A 193 -3.68 -6.20 -50.42
N ASN A 194 -3.38 -6.44 -49.15
CA ASN A 194 -3.32 -7.79 -48.59
C ASN A 194 -4.66 -8.11 -47.93
N ILE A 195 -5.25 -9.25 -48.27
CA ILE A 195 -6.52 -9.70 -47.68
C ILE A 195 -6.25 -10.87 -46.73
N TRP A 196 -6.76 -10.75 -45.51
CA TRP A 196 -6.59 -11.67 -44.40
C TRP A 196 -7.95 -12.26 -44.01
N ASP A 197 -8.02 -13.59 -43.86
CA ASP A 197 -9.20 -14.24 -43.25
C ASP A 197 -9.00 -14.32 -41.73
N LEU A 198 -9.72 -13.47 -41.00
CA LEU A 198 -9.68 -13.38 -39.54
C LEU A 198 -10.39 -14.56 -38.85
N THR A 199 -11.14 -15.36 -39.59
CA THR A 199 -11.94 -16.49 -39.08
C THR A 199 -11.36 -17.86 -39.43
N GLN A 200 -10.49 -17.95 -40.42
CA GLN A 200 -9.75 -19.17 -40.73
C GLN A 200 -8.68 -19.40 -39.67
N GLN A 201 -9.07 -20.10 -38.60
CA GLN A 201 -8.15 -20.52 -37.55
C GLN A 201 -7.59 -21.91 -37.88
N SER A 202 -6.27 -21.99 -38.08
CA SER A 202 -5.55 -23.26 -37.93
C SER A 202 -5.04 -23.34 -36.50
N ALA A 203 -5.56 -24.27 -35.71
CA ALA A 203 -5.17 -24.49 -34.31
C ALA A 203 -5.24 -23.24 -33.38
N GLY A 204 -6.21 -22.34 -33.61
CA GLY A 204 -6.44 -21.17 -32.76
C GLY A 204 -5.58 -19.95 -33.08
N VAL A 205 -4.81 -19.98 -34.17
CA VAL A 205 -4.02 -18.85 -34.68
C VAL A 205 -4.69 -18.35 -35.97
N ILE A 206 -4.92 -17.03 -36.06
CA ILE A 206 -5.40 -16.35 -37.27
C ILE A 206 -4.38 -16.57 -38.40
N SER A 207 -4.84 -16.79 -39.64
CA SER A 207 -3.94 -16.97 -40.78
C SER A 207 -2.98 -15.79 -40.92
N THR A 208 -1.66 -16.06 -40.83
CA THR A 208 -0.58 -15.07 -41.04
C THR A 208 -0.06 -15.10 -42.47
N THR A 209 -0.81 -15.66 -43.41
CA THR A 209 -0.50 -15.63 -44.84
C THR A 209 -1.68 -15.01 -45.57
N ALA A 210 -1.41 -13.95 -46.32
CA ALA A 210 -2.42 -13.30 -47.15
C ALA A 210 -3.07 -14.33 -48.07
N LEU A 211 -4.38 -14.21 -48.28
CA LEU A 211 -5.09 -15.05 -49.23
C LEU A 211 -4.53 -14.73 -50.63
N ALA A 212 -3.90 -15.71 -51.27
CA ALA A 212 -3.32 -15.53 -52.59
C ALA A 212 -4.38 -14.94 -53.55
N THR A 213 -4.05 -13.81 -54.16
CA THR A 213 -4.86 -13.16 -55.20
C THR A 213 -4.92 -14.00 -56.47
#